data_AF-A0A8T4ZUG8-F1
#
_entry.id   AF-A0A8T4ZUG8-F1
#
_cell.length_a   1.000
_cell.length_b   1.000
_cell.length_c   1.000
_cell.angle_alpha   90.00
_cell.angle_beta   90.00
_cell.angle_gamma   90.00
#
_symmetry.space_group_name_H-M   'P 1'
#
loop_
_entity.id
_entity.type
_entity.pdbx_description
1 polymer ?
#
loop_
_entity_poly.entity_id
_entity_poly.type
_entity_poly.pdbx_seq_one_letter_code
_entity_poly.pdbx_strand_id
1 'polypeptide(L)'
;MLKHIQVTPLAGESLGTRSMCTYVETPDIGILLDAGVSLCPNRFKLPPHPREFKAIDESRKRIAEYAKKAEVVTISHYHFDHHTPSFEDWLCNWTARNETAQQIYKGKTILAKNSSEKINFSQRRRAWLFQKTSGKYAKKLEIADGKTFAFGDSTKLRFSEPVFHGLEKSELGWVLIATVEFHAERFVYAPDVQGPMSLEATKRILAESPDLLMIGGPPTYLADFKISASQIQLAFENLEKLVQKVPSVIVDHHLLRDEGWREKSRGIFNAAKRIDHNVLTAAEFIGKENLLFEALRKKLYVENKPQREFEKWMRKSDDTKRFFKPPVDG
;
A
#
# COMPACT_ATOMS: atom_id res chain seq x y z
N MET A 1 -11.13 -7.16 17.59
CA MET A 1 -10.91 -5.83 16.98
C MET A 1 -10.40 -4.88 18.05
N LEU A 2 -9.63 -3.87 17.66
CA LEU A 2 -9.17 -2.80 18.55
C LEU A 2 -10.36 -1.99 19.03
N LYS A 3 -10.32 -1.49 20.26
CA LYS A 3 -11.39 -0.72 20.91
C LYS A 3 -11.24 0.79 20.67
N HIS A 4 -10.02 1.29 20.59
CA HIS A 4 -9.72 2.72 20.52
C HIS A 4 -9.05 3.13 19.21
N ILE A 5 -8.28 2.25 18.60
CA ILE A 5 -7.67 2.51 17.29
C ILE A 5 -8.61 2.01 16.18
N GLN A 6 -9.19 2.93 15.42
CA GLN A 6 -9.99 2.59 14.24
C GLN A 6 -9.09 2.52 13.00
N VAL A 7 -9.07 1.37 12.32
CA VAL A 7 -8.31 1.16 11.08
C VAL A 7 -9.28 1.04 9.91
N THR A 8 -9.08 1.85 8.86
CA THR A 8 -9.91 1.87 7.67
C THR A 8 -9.04 1.81 6.40
N PRO A 9 -8.84 0.64 5.80
CA PRO A 9 -8.23 0.54 4.48
C PRO A 9 -9.03 1.30 3.43
N LEU A 10 -8.37 2.20 2.71
CA LEU A 10 -9.01 3.09 1.73
C LEU A 10 -8.80 2.60 0.31
N ALA A 11 -7.62 2.08 0.01
CA ALA A 11 -7.26 1.50 -1.28
C ALA A 11 -6.28 0.35 -1.06
N GLY A 12 -6.35 -0.66 -1.93
CA GLY A 12 -5.52 -1.86 -1.85
C GLY A 12 -5.78 -2.78 -3.03
N GLU A 13 -4.93 -3.81 -3.18
CA GLU A 13 -5.07 -4.79 -4.26
C GLU A 13 -6.39 -5.55 -4.12
N SER A 14 -6.81 -5.87 -2.89
CA SER A 14 -8.14 -6.43 -2.62
C SER A 14 -9.28 -5.47 -2.94
N LEU A 15 -9.02 -4.17 -3.11
CA LEU A 15 -10.00 -3.13 -3.44
C LEU A 15 -9.92 -2.68 -4.91
N GLY A 16 -9.16 -3.38 -5.76
CA GLY A 16 -9.13 -3.14 -7.21
C GLY A 16 -7.99 -2.27 -7.73
N THR A 17 -7.03 -1.87 -6.88
CA THR A 17 -5.94 -0.96 -7.26
C THR A 17 -4.63 -1.34 -6.59
N ARG A 18 -3.48 -0.88 -7.09
CA ARG A 18 -2.22 -1.00 -6.34
C ARG A 18 -2.17 0.05 -5.25
N SER A 19 -2.21 -0.37 -3.99
CA SER A 19 -2.09 0.53 -2.84
C SER A 19 -1.97 -0.26 -1.54
N MET A 20 -1.66 0.44 -0.46
CA MET A 20 -1.94 0.02 0.92
C MET A 20 -2.48 1.19 1.77
N CYS A 21 -3.01 2.23 1.11
CA CYS A 21 -3.47 3.46 1.74
C CYS A 21 -4.54 3.16 2.80
N THR A 22 -4.25 3.56 4.04
CA THR A 22 -5.06 3.22 5.20
C THR A 22 -5.20 4.44 6.09
N TYR A 23 -6.44 4.75 6.47
CA TYR A 23 -6.70 5.74 7.50
C TYR A 23 -6.73 5.07 8.87
N VAL A 24 -6.06 5.69 9.83
CA VAL A 24 -6.05 5.27 11.23
C VAL A 24 -6.48 6.44 12.09
N GLU A 25 -7.46 6.21 12.95
CA GLU A 25 -7.97 7.23 13.86
C GLU A 25 -7.81 6.72 15.29
N THR A 26 -7.21 7.56 16.13
CA THR A 26 -7.22 7.40 17.59
C THR A 26 -8.06 8.53 18.19
N PRO A 27 -8.38 8.49 19.50
CA PRO A 27 -9.04 9.61 20.15
C PRO A 27 -8.26 10.94 20.07
N ASP A 28 -6.95 10.90 19.83
CA ASP A 28 -6.11 12.10 19.77
C ASP A 28 -5.91 12.64 18.35
N ILE A 29 -5.90 11.78 17.31
CA ILE A 29 -5.46 12.18 15.98
C ILE A 29 -5.92 11.27 14.83
N GLY A 30 -6.16 11.88 13.67
CA GLY A 30 -6.30 11.19 12.38
C GLY A 30 -4.97 11.08 11.61
N ILE A 31 -4.60 9.85 11.22
CA ILE A 31 -3.37 9.52 10.49
C ILE A 31 -3.72 8.86 9.16
N LEU A 32 -3.20 9.39 8.06
CA LEU A 32 -3.32 8.78 6.73
C LEU A 32 -2.00 8.11 6.33
N LEU A 33 -1.98 6.79 6.37
CA LEU A 33 -0.82 5.99 6.03
C LEU A 33 -0.73 5.80 4.52
N ASP A 34 0.41 6.17 3.93
CA ASP A 34 0.77 5.94 2.53
C ASP A 34 -0.35 6.28 1.53
N ALA A 35 -0.64 7.58 1.41
CA ALA A 35 -1.68 8.11 0.54
C ALA A 35 -1.35 8.01 -0.96
N GLY A 36 -0.94 6.86 -1.46
CA GLY A 36 -0.69 6.55 -2.87
C GLY A 36 -1.71 5.54 -3.42
N VAL A 37 -1.89 5.55 -4.74
CA VAL A 37 -2.66 4.53 -5.46
C VAL A 37 -2.19 4.54 -6.91
N SER A 38 -2.05 3.36 -7.50
CA SER A 38 -1.70 3.23 -8.91
C SER A 38 -2.34 2.02 -9.59
N LEU A 39 -2.24 1.98 -10.93
CA LEU A 39 -2.59 0.84 -11.76
C LEU A 39 -1.34 0.35 -12.52
N CYS A 40 -1.30 -0.94 -12.85
CA CYS A 40 -0.27 -1.46 -13.73
C CYS A 40 -0.54 -1.03 -15.19
N PRO A 41 0.32 -0.21 -15.83
CA PRO A 41 0.08 0.23 -17.22
C PRO A 41 0.10 -0.94 -18.21
N ASN A 42 0.77 -2.05 -17.88
CA ASN A 42 0.81 -3.23 -18.71
C ASN A 42 0.93 -4.49 -17.84
N ARG A 43 -0.15 -5.29 -17.83
CA ARG A 43 -0.18 -6.63 -17.27
C ARG A 43 -0.73 -7.55 -18.34
N PHE A 44 -0.02 -8.65 -18.62
CA PHE A 44 -0.41 -9.60 -19.67
C PHE A 44 -0.54 -8.98 -21.07
N LYS A 45 0.24 -7.94 -21.39
CA LYS A 45 0.13 -7.15 -22.64
C LYS A 45 -1.19 -6.39 -22.77
N LEU A 46 -1.90 -6.16 -21.66
CA LEU A 46 -3.16 -5.43 -21.59
C LEU A 46 -3.02 -4.20 -20.67
N PRO A 47 -3.54 -3.03 -21.09
CA PRO A 47 -3.62 -1.87 -20.21
C PRO A 47 -4.66 -2.11 -19.10
N PRO A 48 -4.73 -1.26 -18.06
CA PRO A 48 -5.76 -1.38 -17.04
C PRO A 48 -7.15 -1.46 -17.66
N HIS A 49 -8.00 -2.34 -17.12
CA HIS A 49 -9.38 -2.51 -17.59
C HIS A 49 -10.26 -1.30 -17.17
N PRO A 50 -11.36 -0.94 -17.86
CA PRO A 50 -12.28 0.12 -17.40
C PRO A 50 -12.73 -0.02 -15.93
N ARG A 51 -12.92 -1.25 -15.43
CA ARG A 51 -13.21 -1.51 -14.01
C ARG A 51 -12.08 -1.08 -13.06
N GLU A 52 -10.82 -1.23 -13.47
CA GLU A 52 -9.66 -0.74 -12.69
C GLU A 52 -9.63 0.79 -12.66
N PHE A 53 -9.96 1.44 -13.78
CA PHE A 53 -10.06 2.90 -13.81
C PHE A 53 -11.18 3.45 -12.94
N LYS A 54 -12.33 2.76 -12.88
CA LYS A 54 -13.39 3.10 -11.90
C LYS A 54 -12.90 2.92 -10.47
N ALA A 55 -12.21 1.82 -10.17
CA ALA A 55 -11.69 1.55 -8.84
C ALA A 55 -10.64 2.58 -8.38
N ILE A 56 -9.74 3.03 -9.26
CA ILE A 56 -8.77 4.08 -8.89
C ILE A 56 -9.43 5.44 -8.74
N ASP A 57 -10.44 5.77 -9.53
CA ASP A 57 -11.22 7.01 -9.36
C ASP A 57 -11.95 7.04 -8.02
N GLU A 58 -12.63 5.95 -7.66
CA GLU A 58 -13.28 5.79 -6.35
C GLU A 58 -12.28 5.81 -5.20
N SER A 59 -11.13 5.15 -5.37
CA SER A 59 -10.03 5.18 -4.39
C SER A 59 -9.52 6.60 -4.19
N ARG A 60 -9.29 7.37 -5.26
CA ARG A 60 -8.85 8.76 -5.18
C ARG A 60 -9.85 9.65 -4.45
N LYS A 61 -11.14 9.52 -4.76
CA LYS A 61 -12.22 10.23 -4.05
C LYS A 61 -12.20 9.89 -2.56
N ARG A 62 -12.12 8.61 -2.21
CA ARG A 62 -12.06 8.15 -0.81
C ARG A 62 -10.84 8.69 -0.07
N ILE A 63 -9.65 8.60 -0.68
CA ILE A 63 -8.40 9.13 -0.12
C ILE A 63 -8.52 10.64 0.13
N ALA A 64 -9.09 11.41 -0.82
CA ALA A 64 -9.30 12.85 -0.64
C ALA A 64 -10.26 13.17 0.52
N GLU A 65 -11.34 12.41 0.69
CA GLU A 65 -12.26 12.61 1.82
C GLU A 65 -11.60 12.32 3.18
N TYR A 66 -10.84 11.24 3.29
CA TYR A 66 -10.13 10.92 4.54
C TYR A 66 -8.91 11.82 4.78
N ALA A 67 -8.27 12.36 3.74
CA ALA A 67 -7.22 13.36 3.90
C ALA A 67 -7.74 14.65 4.56
N LYS A 68 -9.02 15.01 4.39
CA LYS A 68 -9.63 16.13 5.12
C LYS A 68 -9.65 15.88 6.64
N LYS A 69 -9.86 14.62 7.05
CA LYS A 69 -9.92 14.18 8.46
C LYS A 69 -8.55 13.90 9.07
N ALA A 70 -7.52 13.70 8.26
CA ALA A 70 -6.18 13.41 8.75
C ALA A 70 -5.42 14.69 9.10
N GLU A 71 -4.63 14.67 10.17
CA GLU A 71 -3.69 15.73 10.52
C GLU A 71 -2.26 15.35 10.13
N VAL A 72 -1.97 14.05 10.14
CA VAL A 72 -0.68 13.45 9.78
C VAL A 72 -0.85 12.59 8.54
N VAL A 73 0.12 12.70 7.61
CA VAL A 73 0.24 11.80 6.47
C VAL A 73 1.61 11.15 6.50
N THR A 74 1.70 9.83 6.29
CA THR A 74 2.98 9.13 6.24
C THR A 74 3.39 8.77 4.82
N ILE A 75 4.70 8.65 4.62
CA ILE A 75 5.30 8.09 3.40
C ILE A 75 6.34 7.06 3.84
N SER A 76 5.96 5.79 3.85
CA SER A 76 6.85 4.68 4.21
C SER A 76 8.02 4.54 3.24
N HIS A 77 7.77 4.84 1.96
CA HIS A 77 8.73 4.83 0.86
C HIS A 77 8.10 5.48 -0.40
N TYR A 78 8.89 5.68 -1.46
CA TYR A 78 8.52 6.54 -2.59
C TYR A 78 8.02 5.78 -3.84
N HIS A 79 7.31 4.66 -3.68
CA HIS A 79 6.51 4.11 -4.79
C HIS A 79 5.17 4.83 -4.93
N PHE A 80 4.66 4.99 -6.16
CA PHE A 80 3.49 5.85 -6.41
C PHE A 80 2.15 5.23 -5.94
N ASP A 81 2.14 3.94 -5.68
CA ASP A 81 1.12 3.23 -4.90
C ASP A 81 1.19 3.50 -3.38
N HIS A 82 2.22 4.22 -2.90
CA HIS A 82 2.39 4.60 -1.48
C HIS A 82 2.47 6.11 -1.24
N HIS A 83 2.71 6.93 -2.28
CA HIS A 83 2.64 8.39 -2.18
C HIS A 83 2.05 8.99 -3.45
N THR A 84 1.35 10.13 -3.31
CA THR A 84 0.72 10.81 -4.44
C THR A 84 1.68 11.76 -5.16
N PRO A 85 1.95 11.55 -6.46
CA PRO A 85 2.74 12.47 -7.25
C PRO A 85 2.00 13.79 -7.53
N SER A 86 2.74 14.87 -7.78
CA SER A 86 2.19 16.19 -8.13
C SER A 86 1.92 16.40 -9.62
N PHE A 87 2.35 15.48 -10.48
CA PHE A 87 2.21 15.60 -11.93
C PHE A 87 0.90 14.97 -12.44
N GLU A 88 0.50 15.36 -13.64
CA GLU A 88 -0.65 14.78 -14.30
C GLU A 88 -0.35 13.36 -14.79
N ASP A 89 -1.22 12.41 -14.45
CA ASP A 89 -1.13 11.03 -14.95
C ASP A 89 -2.49 10.33 -14.81
N TRP A 90 -3.22 10.24 -15.91
CA TRP A 90 -4.50 9.53 -16.00
C TRP A 90 -4.37 8.04 -16.38
N LEU A 91 -3.15 7.53 -16.60
CA LEU A 91 -2.92 6.13 -16.96
C LEU A 91 -2.66 5.28 -15.71
N CYS A 92 -1.73 5.71 -14.87
CA CYS A 92 -1.27 4.89 -13.74
C CYS A 92 -1.76 5.45 -12.41
N ASN A 93 -1.55 6.73 -12.14
CA ASN A 93 -1.69 7.27 -10.79
C ASN A 93 -3.03 7.96 -10.53
N TRP A 94 -3.78 8.29 -11.59
CA TRP A 94 -5.04 9.03 -11.55
C TRP A 94 -4.89 10.37 -10.81
N THR A 95 -3.94 11.19 -11.28
CA THR A 95 -3.60 12.48 -10.67
C THR A 95 -3.83 13.62 -11.64
N ALA A 96 -4.52 14.66 -11.16
CA ALA A 96 -4.55 15.98 -11.78
C ALA A 96 -3.34 16.79 -11.31
N ARG A 97 -2.72 17.54 -12.22
CA ARG A 97 -1.51 18.32 -11.94
C ARG A 97 -1.73 19.27 -10.77
N ASN A 98 -0.89 19.16 -9.75
CA ASN A 98 -0.87 20.00 -8.54
C ASN A 98 -2.18 20.07 -7.74
N GLU A 99 -3.23 19.33 -8.10
CA GLU A 99 -4.50 19.35 -7.39
C GLU A 99 -4.61 18.15 -6.46
N THR A 100 -4.48 16.94 -7.00
CA THR A 100 -4.64 15.69 -6.24
C THR A 100 -3.65 15.59 -5.08
N ALA A 101 -2.40 15.98 -5.29
CA ALA A 101 -1.42 16.00 -4.21
C ALA A 101 -1.72 17.07 -3.15
N GLN A 102 -2.27 18.23 -3.53
CA GLN A 102 -2.61 19.28 -2.56
C GLN A 102 -3.79 18.87 -1.68
N GLN A 103 -4.78 18.14 -2.22
CA GLN A 103 -5.89 17.59 -1.45
C GLN A 103 -5.40 16.70 -0.29
N ILE A 104 -4.24 16.06 -0.45
CA ILE A 104 -3.66 15.13 0.52
C ILE A 104 -2.71 15.84 1.48
N TYR A 105 -1.77 16.63 0.95
CA TYR A 105 -0.59 17.07 1.71
C TYR A 105 -0.70 18.50 2.25
N LYS A 106 -1.61 19.33 1.72
CA LYS A 106 -1.68 20.74 2.07
C LYS A 106 -2.05 20.94 3.54
N GLY A 107 -1.21 21.69 4.27
CA GLY A 107 -1.43 22.01 5.68
C GLY A 107 -1.26 20.84 6.65
N LYS A 108 -0.79 19.67 6.19
CA LYS A 108 -0.59 18.48 7.02
C LYS A 108 0.83 18.39 7.58
N THR A 109 1.00 17.64 8.66
CA THR A 109 2.31 17.14 9.08
C THR A 109 2.62 15.88 8.27
N ILE A 110 3.76 15.87 7.58
CA ILE A 110 4.18 14.74 6.75
C ILE A 110 5.37 14.07 7.41
N LEU A 111 5.22 12.79 7.73
CA LEU A 111 6.27 11.95 8.31
C LEU A 111 6.75 10.99 7.23
N ALA A 112 7.90 11.28 6.64
CA ALA A 112 8.38 10.59 5.46
C ALA A 112 9.71 9.90 5.69
N LYS A 113 9.92 8.81 4.95
CA LYS A 113 11.21 8.16 4.85
C LYS A 113 12.31 9.16 4.45
N ASN A 114 13.51 9.02 5.01
CA ASN A 114 14.70 9.77 4.62
C ASN A 114 14.96 9.67 3.10
N SER A 115 15.08 10.83 2.46
CA SER A 115 15.27 10.98 1.01
C SER A 115 16.71 10.80 0.53
N SER A 116 17.68 10.72 1.44
CA SER A 116 19.12 10.63 1.13
C SER A 116 19.79 9.36 1.66
N GLU A 117 19.24 8.74 2.70
CA GLU A 117 19.82 7.58 3.37
C GLU A 117 18.99 6.31 3.18
N LYS A 118 19.68 5.16 3.10
CA LYS A 118 19.09 3.83 2.88
C LYS A 118 17.97 3.93 1.83
N ILE A 119 18.28 4.46 0.64
CA ILE A 119 17.33 4.74 -0.43
C ILE A 119 17.98 4.52 -1.81
N ASN A 120 17.26 3.85 -2.70
CA ASN A 120 17.73 3.61 -4.07
C ASN A 120 17.59 4.87 -4.96
N PHE A 121 18.16 4.82 -6.16
CA PHE A 121 18.18 5.97 -7.08
C PHE A 121 16.77 6.43 -7.51
N SER A 122 15.89 5.49 -7.87
CA SER A 122 14.52 5.79 -8.33
C SER A 122 13.70 6.47 -7.24
N GLN A 123 13.73 5.93 -6.03
CA GLN A 123 13.05 6.49 -4.87
C GLN A 123 13.65 7.84 -4.47
N ARG A 124 14.98 8.02 -4.51
CA ARG A 124 15.65 9.31 -4.26
C ARG A 124 15.16 10.40 -5.20
N ARG A 125 15.03 10.09 -6.50
CA ARG A 125 14.50 11.04 -7.50
C ARG A 125 13.04 11.42 -7.20
N ARG A 126 12.21 10.44 -6.81
CA ARG A 126 10.80 10.68 -6.45
C ARG A 126 10.67 11.48 -5.17
N ALA A 127 11.49 11.18 -4.16
CA ALA A 127 11.58 11.93 -2.91
C ALA A 127 11.98 13.39 -3.15
N TRP A 128 13.00 13.62 -3.98
CA TRP A 128 13.42 14.96 -4.38
C TRP A 128 12.29 15.71 -5.08
N LEU A 129 11.61 15.06 -6.04
CA LEU A 129 10.49 15.68 -6.74
C LEU A 129 9.38 16.05 -5.75
N PHE A 130 8.99 15.13 -4.87
CA PHE A 130 8.00 15.35 -3.83
C PHE A 130 8.35 16.55 -2.96
N GLN A 131 9.58 16.63 -2.45
CA GLN A 131 10.05 17.76 -1.63
C GLN A 131 10.00 19.09 -2.39
N LYS A 132 10.27 19.08 -3.70
CA LYS A 132 10.25 20.29 -4.54
C LYS A 132 8.85 20.70 -4.99
N THR A 133 7.86 19.81 -4.89
CA THR A 133 6.47 20.04 -5.31
C THR A 133 5.50 19.89 -4.13
N SER A 134 4.88 18.72 -3.97
CA SER A 134 3.83 18.44 -2.99
C SER A 134 4.23 18.79 -1.56
N GLY A 135 5.47 18.47 -1.18
CA GLY A 135 6.02 18.70 0.16
C GLY A 135 6.10 20.18 0.53
N LYS A 136 6.12 21.11 -0.44
CA LYS A 136 6.11 22.56 -0.15
C LYS A 136 4.78 23.05 0.43
N TYR A 137 3.70 22.31 0.22
CA TYR A 137 2.38 22.66 0.74
C TYR A 137 2.13 22.09 2.14
N ALA A 138 3.03 21.23 2.64
CA ALA A 138 2.96 20.66 3.97
C ALA A 138 3.09 21.77 5.04
N LYS A 139 2.38 21.61 6.16
CA LYS A 139 2.64 22.42 7.36
C LYS A 139 4.03 22.10 7.92
N LYS A 140 4.39 20.82 7.93
CA LYS A 140 5.67 20.32 8.41
C LYS A 140 6.04 19.07 7.62
N LEU A 141 7.32 18.93 7.26
CA LEU A 141 7.85 17.72 6.63
C LEU A 141 9.03 17.22 7.47
N GLU A 142 8.90 16.03 8.05
CA GLU A 142 9.89 15.46 8.95
C GLU A 142 10.35 14.09 8.48
N ILE A 143 11.65 13.83 8.66
CA ILE A 143 12.24 12.51 8.47
C ILE A 143 11.77 11.60 9.61
N ALA A 144 11.18 10.46 9.26
CA ALA A 144 10.56 9.52 10.18
C ALA A 144 11.48 8.36 10.60
N ASP A 145 12.52 8.02 9.83
CA ASP A 145 13.43 6.89 10.06
C ASP A 145 13.85 6.77 11.54
N GLY A 146 13.45 5.68 12.20
CA GLY A 146 13.79 5.37 13.59
C GLY A 146 13.17 6.27 14.67
N LYS A 147 12.24 7.17 14.32
CA LYS A 147 11.69 8.17 15.25
C LYS A 147 10.35 7.78 15.85
N THR A 148 10.04 8.40 16.98
CA THR A 148 8.73 8.37 17.63
C THR A 148 8.15 9.78 17.68
N PHE A 149 6.87 9.90 17.35
CA PHE A 149 6.10 11.13 17.40
C PHE A 149 4.92 10.92 18.35
N ALA A 150 4.69 11.87 19.26
CA ALA A 150 3.57 11.85 20.19
C ALA A 150 2.50 12.86 19.78
N PHE A 151 1.23 12.47 19.90
CA PHE A 151 0.07 13.29 19.58
C PHE A 151 -0.97 13.16 20.70
N GLY A 152 -1.54 14.29 21.11
CA GLY A 152 -2.37 14.34 22.31
C GLY A 152 -1.62 13.79 23.53
N ASP A 153 -2.36 13.17 24.43
CA ASP A 153 -1.79 12.65 25.69
C ASP A 153 -1.35 11.19 25.58
N SER A 154 -1.90 10.43 24.62
CA SER A 154 -1.79 8.96 24.63
C SER A 154 -1.36 8.33 23.31
N THR A 155 -1.48 9.01 22.17
CA THR A 155 -1.10 8.43 20.87
C THR A 155 0.40 8.56 20.61
N LYS A 156 1.03 7.43 20.27
CA LYS A 156 2.41 7.39 19.76
C LYS A 156 2.44 6.78 18.38
N LEU A 157 3.10 7.46 17.45
CA LEU A 157 3.42 6.96 16.12
C LEU A 157 4.92 6.71 16.05
N ARG A 158 5.31 5.44 16.06
CA ARG A 158 6.71 4.99 15.98
C ARG A 158 7.04 4.50 14.58
N PHE A 159 8.26 4.74 14.14
CA PHE A 159 8.79 4.20 12.89
C PHE A 159 10.03 3.36 13.16
N SER A 160 10.15 2.25 12.44
CA SER A 160 11.36 1.46 12.47
C SER A 160 12.55 2.23 11.87
N GLU A 161 13.76 1.77 12.17
CA GLU A 161 14.87 1.96 11.23
C GLU A 161 14.48 1.41 9.84
N PRO A 162 15.00 1.95 8.73
CA PRO A 162 14.67 1.44 7.40
C PRO A 162 15.00 -0.05 7.26
N VAL A 163 13.99 -0.82 6.87
CA VAL A 163 14.09 -2.26 6.59
C VAL A 163 14.09 -2.49 5.08
N PHE A 164 14.56 -3.65 4.63
CA PHE A 164 14.54 -3.99 3.20
C PHE A 164 13.11 -4.02 2.64
N HIS A 165 12.95 -3.47 1.44
CA HIS A 165 11.74 -3.57 0.65
C HIS A 165 11.68 -4.98 0.03
N GLY A 166 11.33 -5.98 0.84
CA GLY A 166 11.39 -7.39 0.46
C GLY A 166 12.78 -8.00 0.64
N LEU A 167 13.32 -8.61 -0.41
CA LEU A 167 14.60 -9.31 -0.35
C LEU A 167 15.76 -8.39 0.05
N GLU A 168 16.61 -8.90 0.92
CA GLU A 168 17.83 -8.22 1.33
C GLU A 168 18.72 -7.92 0.14
N LYS A 169 19.31 -6.72 0.12
CA LYS A 169 20.21 -6.24 -0.96
C LYS A 169 19.57 -6.25 -2.35
N SER A 170 18.24 -6.20 -2.44
CA SER A 170 17.56 -6.02 -3.72
C SER A 170 17.55 -4.55 -4.17
N GLU A 171 17.36 -4.34 -5.47
CA GLU A 171 17.23 -3.01 -6.08
C GLU A 171 16.00 -2.22 -5.61
N LEU A 172 15.06 -2.87 -4.91
CA LEU A 172 13.81 -2.27 -4.43
C LEU A 172 14.06 -1.24 -3.31
N GLY A 173 15.18 -1.35 -2.61
CA GLY A 173 15.60 -0.39 -1.59
C GLY A 173 15.03 -0.70 -0.21
N TRP A 174 14.50 0.32 0.47
CA TRP A 174 14.09 0.24 1.87
C TRP A 174 12.74 0.91 2.11
N VAL A 175 12.06 0.44 3.15
CA VAL A 175 10.77 0.96 3.63
C VAL A 175 10.80 1.18 5.14
N LEU A 176 9.85 1.96 5.63
CA LEU A 176 9.56 2.08 7.06
C LEU A 176 8.38 1.20 7.45
N ILE A 177 8.47 0.59 8.62
CA ILE A 177 7.33 0.03 9.34
C ILE A 177 6.85 1.11 10.32
N ALA A 178 5.54 1.31 10.39
CA ALA A 178 4.93 2.25 11.33
C ALA A 178 4.12 1.49 12.40
N THR A 179 4.22 1.93 13.65
CA THR A 179 3.37 1.46 14.75
C THR A 179 2.55 2.62 15.28
N VAL A 180 1.23 2.50 15.24
CA VAL A 180 0.30 3.39 15.95
C VAL A 180 -0.05 2.71 17.28
N GLU A 181 0.31 3.36 18.38
CA GLU A 181 0.03 2.91 19.74
C GLU A 181 -0.90 3.90 20.43
N PHE A 182 -1.95 3.39 21.06
CA PHE A 182 -2.83 4.14 21.96
C PHE A 182 -3.10 3.29 23.20
N HIS A 183 -2.59 3.74 24.35
CA HIS A 183 -2.51 2.93 25.57
C HIS A 183 -1.87 1.55 25.34
N ALA A 184 -2.63 0.48 25.51
CA ALA A 184 -2.18 -0.90 25.33
C ALA A 184 -2.35 -1.41 23.90
N GLU A 185 -3.13 -0.72 23.06
CA GLU A 185 -3.46 -1.17 21.70
C GLU A 185 -2.36 -0.78 20.72
N ARG A 186 -1.97 -1.72 19.86
CA ARG A 186 -0.95 -1.50 18.83
C ARG A 186 -1.41 -1.98 17.47
N PHE A 187 -1.45 -1.05 16.54
CA PHE A 187 -1.57 -1.32 15.11
C PHE A 187 -0.22 -1.16 14.43
N VAL A 188 0.27 -2.22 13.76
CA VAL A 188 1.51 -2.18 12.98
C VAL A 188 1.19 -2.22 11.50
N TYR A 189 1.78 -1.30 10.75
CA TYR A 189 1.68 -1.15 9.31
C TYR A 189 3.03 -1.39 8.64
N ALA A 190 3.14 -2.49 7.89
CA ALA A 190 4.37 -2.99 7.26
C ALA A 190 4.16 -3.21 5.75
N PRO A 191 4.12 -2.13 4.95
CA PRO A 191 3.56 -2.17 3.59
C PRO A 191 4.33 -3.10 2.65
N ASP A 192 5.57 -2.79 2.30
CA ASP A 192 6.29 -3.51 1.23
C ASP A 192 7.48 -4.33 1.76
N VAL A 193 7.29 -5.00 2.90
CA VAL A 193 8.26 -5.99 3.41
C VAL A 193 8.14 -7.34 2.71
N GLN A 194 7.09 -7.53 1.90
CA GLN A 194 6.83 -8.73 1.08
C GLN A 194 6.65 -10.02 1.89
N GLY A 195 5.90 -9.94 2.98
CA GLY A 195 5.41 -11.09 3.75
C GLY A 195 6.42 -11.75 4.67
N PRO A 196 7.10 -11.00 5.54
CA PRO A 196 8.38 -10.38 5.21
C PRO A 196 9.39 -11.35 4.59
N MET A 197 10.06 -10.92 3.52
CA MET A 197 11.14 -11.70 2.91
C MET A 197 12.49 -11.62 3.67
N SER A 198 12.56 -10.79 4.72
CA SER A 198 13.72 -10.67 5.60
C SER A 198 13.40 -11.05 7.04
N LEU A 199 14.32 -11.77 7.68
CA LEU A 199 14.24 -12.10 9.11
C LEU A 199 14.33 -10.86 9.98
N GLU A 200 15.06 -9.82 9.55
CA GLU A 200 15.17 -8.56 10.29
C GLU A 200 13.80 -7.87 10.39
N ALA A 201 13.09 -7.74 9.26
CA ALA A 201 11.75 -7.18 9.24
C ALA A 201 10.78 -8.00 10.11
N THR A 202 10.86 -9.33 10.04
CA THR A 202 10.07 -10.23 10.88
C THR A 202 10.29 -9.99 12.37
N LYS A 203 11.55 -9.89 12.81
CA LYS A 203 11.91 -9.62 14.21
C LYS A 203 11.40 -8.25 14.66
N ARG A 204 11.52 -7.23 13.81
CA ARG A 204 11.03 -5.87 14.13
C ARG A 204 9.52 -5.83 14.31
N ILE A 205 8.76 -6.48 13.43
CA ILE A 205 7.30 -6.56 13.57
C ILE A 205 6.91 -7.28 14.87
N LEU A 206 7.55 -8.41 15.19
CA LEU A 206 7.26 -9.16 16.43
C LEU A 206 7.60 -8.35 17.68
N ALA A 207 8.68 -7.57 17.66
CA ALA A 207 9.09 -6.76 18.81
C ALA A 207 8.05 -5.67 19.18
N GLU A 208 7.30 -5.17 18.20
CA GLU A 208 6.21 -4.21 18.44
C GLU A 208 4.99 -4.85 19.11
N SER A 209 4.90 -6.18 19.19
CA SER A 209 3.77 -6.92 19.81
C SER A 209 2.39 -6.40 19.35
N PRO A 210 2.08 -6.44 18.04
CA PRO A 210 0.84 -5.88 17.51
C PRO A 210 -0.40 -6.68 17.93
N ASP A 211 -1.48 -5.96 18.17
CA ASP A 211 -2.84 -6.51 18.26
C ASP A 211 -3.47 -6.66 16.87
N LEU A 212 -3.09 -5.78 15.94
CA LEU A 212 -3.45 -5.80 14.53
C LEU A 212 -2.22 -5.49 13.67
N LEU A 213 -1.96 -6.33 12.67
CA LEU A 213 -0.90 -6.11 11.68
C LEU A 213 -1.53 -5.94 10.30
N MET A 214 -1.09 -4.94 9.54
CA MET A 214 -1.32 -4.85 8.10
C MET A 214 0.02 -4.99 7.37
N ILE A 215 0.11 -5.93 6.42
CA ILE A 215 1.36 -6.32 5.77
C ILE A 215 1.16 -6.62 4.28
N GLY A 216 2.05 -6.14 3.41
CA GLY A 216 2.08 -6.57 2.02
C GLY A 216 2.68 -7.96 1.92
N GLY A 217 1.93 -8.89 1.33
CA GLY A 217 2.31 -10.30 1.31
C GLY A 217 3.42 -10.64 0.29
N PRO A 218 3.87 -11.90 0.24
CA PRO A 218 4.94 -12.32 -0.68
C PRO A 218 4.52 -12.18 -2.15
N PRO A 219 5.39 -11.69 -3.06
CA PRO A 219 5.10 -11.52 -4.49
C PRO A 219 5.16 -12.86 -5.25
N THR A 220 4.25 -13.77 -4.95
CA THR A 220 4.19 -15.14 -5.52
C THR A 220 4.12 -15.17 -7.05
N TYR A 221 3.58 -14.13 -7.69
CA TYR A 221 3.54 -13.98 -9.15
C TYR A 221 4.93 -13.73 -9.78
N LEU A 222 5.97 -13.50 -8.99
CA LEU A 222 7.36 -13.34 -9.42
C LEU A 222 8.22 -14.60 -9.20
N ALA A 223 7.64 -15.65 -8.60
CA ALA A 223 8.31 -16.92 -8.39
C ALA A 223 8.81 -17.48 -9.73
N ASP A 224 10.03 -18.03 -9.71
CA ASP A 224 10.70 -18.70 -10.84
C ASP A 224 10.97 -17.80 -12.07
N PHE A 225 10.76 -16.48 -11.92
CA PHE A 225 11.13 -15.48 -12.92
C PHE A 225 12.15 -14.47 -12.38
N LYS A 226 11.85 -13.86 -11.23
CA LYS A 226 12.73 -12.86 -10.59
C LYS A 226 13.17 -13.25 -9.18
N ILE A 227 12.45 -14.17 -8.55
CA ILE A 227 12.63 -14.58 -7.15
C ILE A 227 12.61 -16.10 -7.11
N SER A 228 13.53 -16.72 -6.37
CA SER A 228 13.55 -18.19 -6.26
C SER A 228 12.37 -18.70 -5.44
N ALA A 229 11.89 -19.91 -5.73
CA ALA A 229 10.87 -20.56 -4.92
C ALA A 229 11.25 -20.65 -3.43
N SER A 230 12.53 -20.88 -3.11
CA SER A 230 13.03 -20.92 -1.73
C SER A 230 12.88 -19.58 -0.99
N GLN A 231 13.02 -18.46 -1.68
CA GLN A 231 12.85 -17.13 -1.11
C GLN A 231 11.38 -16.81 -0.83
N ILE A 232 10.47 -17.25 -1.71
CA ILE A 232 9.02 -17.14 -1.48
C ILE A 232 8.61 -18.04 -0.30
N GLN A 233 9.16 -19.25 -0.22
CA GLN A 233 8.92 -20.17 0.88
C GLN A 233 9.36 -19.57 2.22
N LEU A 234 10.56 -18.98 2.28
CA LEU A 234 11.04 -18.28 3.47
C LEU A 234 10.10 -17.14 3.91
N ALA A 235 9.55 -16.38 2.96
CA ALA A 235 8.56 -15.36 3.25
C ALA A 235 7.32 -15.99 3.90
N PHE A 236 6.76 -17.05 3.33
CA PHE A 236 5.62 -17.74 3.94
C PHE A 236 5.91 -18.28 5.34
N GLU A 237 7.11 -18.83 5.59
CA GLU A 237 7.51 -19.28 6.93
C GLU A 237 7.58 -18.12 7.94
N ASN A 238 8.07 -16.96 7.51
CA ASN A 238 8.11 -15.76 8.35
C ASN A 238 6.71 -15.21 8.61
N LEU A 239 5.88 -15.14 7.58
CA LEU A 239 4.48 -14.74 7.71
C LEU A 239 3.70 -15.70 8.60
N GLU A 240 3.98 -17.01 8.54
CA GLU A 240 3.39 -18.01 9.43
C GLU A 240 3.73 -17.72 10.90
N LYS A 241 4.98 -17.36 11.20
CA LYS A 241 5.38 -16.94 12.57
C LYS A 241 4.62 -15.69 13.03
N LEU A 242 4.37 -14.73 12.13
CA LEU A 242 3.62 -13.52 12.46
C LEU A 242 2.16 -13.86 12.77
N VAL A 243 1.47 -14.59 11.89
CA VAL A 243 0.05 -14.93 12.10
C VAL A 243 -0.16 -15.81 13.33
N GLN A 244 0.86 -16.57 13.76
CA GLN A 244 0.82 -17.35 15.00
C GLN A 244 0.94 -16.48 16.28
N LYS A 245 1.38 -15.24 16.17
CA LYS A 245 1.65 -14.34 17.32
C LYS A 245 0.76 -13.11 17.35
N VAL A 246 0.23 -12.72 16.20
CA VAL A 246 -0.60 -11.52 16.05
C VAL A 246 -2.06 -11.94 15.91
N PRO A 247 -2.97 -11.52 16.80
CA PRO A 247 -4.37 -11.96 16.80
C PRO A 247 -5.13 -11.73 15.49
N SER A 248 -4.82 -10.63 14.79
CA SER A 248 -5.44 -10.29 13.51
C SER A 248 -4.40 -9.74 12.54
N VAL A 249 -4.34 -10.32 11.34
CA VAL A 249 -3.41 -9.91 10.27
C VAL A 249 -4.17 -9.61 8.99
N ILE A 250 -3.99 -8.40 8.46
CA ILE A 250 -4.43 -7.97 7.14
C ILE A 250 -3.28 -8.21 6.17
N VAL A 251 -3.44 -9.12 5.22
CA VAL A 251 -2.45 -9.40 4.17
C VAL A 251 -2.98 -8.91 2.82
N ASP A 252 -2.25 -8.02 2.17
CA ASP A 252 -2.69 -7.42 0.90
C ASP A 252 -1.51 -7.24 -0.08
N HIS A 253 -1.70 -6.35 -1.06
CA HIS A 253 -0.69 -5.85 -1.98
C HIS A 253 -0.10 -6.94 -2.88
N HIS A 254 1.20 -7.18 -2.84
CA HIS A 254 1.91 -8.07 -3.74
C HIS A 254 1.34 -9.50 -3.84
N LEU A 255 0.91 -10.09 -2.72
CA LEU A 255 0.36 -11.46 -2.70
C LEU A 255 -0.90 -11.58 -3.57
N LEU A 256 -1.74 -10.54 -3.57
CA LEU A 256 -3.03 -10.52 -4.25
C LEU A 256 -2.95 -10.23 -5.75
N ARG A 257 -1.74 -9.99 -6.28
CA ARG A 257 -1.47 -9.90 -7.72
C ARG A 257 -1.37 -11.27 -8.41
N ASP A 258 -1.53 -12.35 -7.65
CA ASP A 258 -1.55 -13.73 -8.12
C ASP A 258 -2.98 -14.27 -8.02
N GLU A 259 -3.51 -14.83 -9.12
CA GLU A 259 -4.85 -15.42 -9.13
C GLU A 259 -4.96 -16.60 -8.13
N GLY A 260 -3.88 -17.37 -7.96
CA GLY A 260 -3.82 -18.52 -7.06
C GLY A 260 -3.39 -18.19 -5.63
N TRP A 261 -3.40 -16.91 -5.24
CA TRP A 261 -2.86 -16.46 -3.95
C TRP A 261 -3.42 -17.22 -2.75
N ARG A 262 -4.73 -17.52 -2.74
CA ARG A 262 -5.42 -18.13 -1.60
C ARG A 262 -4.93 -19.55 -1.34
N GLU A 263 -4.75 -20.34 -2.41
CA GLU A 263 -4.21 -21.70 -2.29
C GLU A 263 -2.73 -21.66 -1.92
N LYS A 264 -1.94 -20.79 -2.57
CA LYS A 264 -0.50 -20.61 -2.27
C LYS A 264 -0.25 -20.18 -0.83
N SER A 265 -1.18 -19.44 -0.23
CA SER A 265 -1.09 -18.96 1.15
C SER A 265 -1.91 -19.80 2.14
N ARG A 266 -2.43 -20.97 1.76
CA ARG A 266 -3.27 -21.81 2.65
C ARG A 266 -2.60 -22.13 3.99
N GLY A 267 -1.28 -22.29 4.02
CA GLY A 267 -0.50 -22.55 5.24
C GLY A 267 -0.72 -21.47 6.32
N ILE A 268 -0.70 -20.19 5.95
CA ILE A 268 -0.87 -19.09 6.92
C ILE A 268 -2.29 -19.03 7.48
N PHE A 269 -3.32 -19.32 6.66
CA PHE A 269 -4.71 -19.39 7.12
C PHE A 269 -4.93 -20.56 8.07
N ASN A 270 -4.37 -21.73 7.74
CA ASN A 270 -4.44 -22.91 8.60
C ASN A 270 -3.70 -22.68 9.93
N ALA A 271 -2.55 -22.02 9.91
CA ALA A 271 -1.80 -21.68 11.11
C ALA A 271 -2.57 -20.75 12.05
N ALA A 272 -3.15 -19.67 11.52
CA ALA A 272 -3.97 -18.75 12.29
C ALA A 272 -5.22 -19.42 12.88
N LYS A 273 -5.96 -20.21 12.07
CA LYS A 273 -7.18 -20.89 12.51
C LYS A 273 -6.95 -21.84 13.68
N ARG A 274 -5.78 -22.50 13.76
CA ARG A 274 -5.44 -23.44 14.85
C ARG A 274 -5.38 -22.78 16.23
N ILE A 275 -5.22 -21.46 16.29
CA ILE A 275 -5.07 -20.70 17.53
C ILE A 275 -6.10 -19.56 17.64
N ASP A 276 -7.19 -19.64 16.89
CA ASP A 276 -8.27 -18.63 16.86
C ASP A 276 -7.81 -17.21 16.46
N HIS A 277 -6.78 -17.14 15.62
CA HIS A 277 -6.34 -15.89 15.00
C HIS A 277 -6.99 -15.69 13.64
N ASN A 278 -7.04 -14.43 13.19
CA ASN A 278 -7.66 -14.05 11.92
C ASN A 278 -6.62 -13.60 10.89
N VAL A 279 -6.80 -14.06 9.65
CA VAL A 279 -6.08 -13.53 8.49
C VAL A 279 -7.12 -13.09 7.46
N LEU A 280 -7.02 -11.84 7.03
CA LEU A 280 -8.00 -11.17 6.17
C LEU A 280 -7.26 -10.39 5.08
N THR A 281 -7.90 -10.12 3.96
CA THR A 281 -7.48 -9.03 3.06
C THR A 281 -8.00 -7.69 3.56
N ALA A 282 -7.54 -6.57 2.97
CA ALA A 282 -8.06 -5.26 3.33
C ALA A 282 -9.57 -5.12 3.01
N ALA A 283 -10.05 -5.70 1.92
CA ALA A 283 -11.46 -5.75 1.57
C ALA A 283 -12.27 -6.58 2.58
N GLU A 284 -11.81 -7.79 2.91
CA GLU A 284 -12.48 -8.67 3.88
C GLU A 284 -12.55 -8.00 5.27
N PHE A 285 -11.50 -7.30 5.68
CA PHE A 285 -11.45 -6.57 6.95
C PHE A 285 -12.52 -5.49 7.06
N ILE A 286 -12.89 -4.84 5.94
CA ILE A 286 -13.99 -3.86 5.89
C ILE A 286 -15.32 -4.46 5.42
N GLY A 287 -15.46 -5.79 5.44
CA GLY A 287 -16.70 -6.49 5.09
C GLY A 287 -17.06 -6.47 3.60
N LYS A 288 -16.07 -6.32 2.72
CA LYS A 288 -16.25 -6.34 1.25
C LYS A 288 -15.63 -7.58 0.61
N GLU A 289 -16.11 -7.89 -0.58
CA GLU A 289 -15.51 -8.90 -1.44
C GLU A 289 -14.21 -8.40 -2.10
N ASN A 290 -13.30 -9.33 -2.37
CA ASN A 290 -12.03 -9.04 -3.02
C ASN A 290 -12.21 -8.70 -4.51
N LEU A 291 -11.77 -7.51 -4.92
CA LEU A 291 -11.74 -7.03 -6.30
C LEU A 291 -10.34 -7.19 -6.92
N LEU A 292 -9.92 -8.42 -7.23
CA LEU A 292 -8.56 -8.73 -7.70
C LEU A 292 -8.32 -8.41 -9.17
N PHE A 293 -8.64 -7.20 -9.60
CA PHE A 293 -8.72 -6.85 -11.02
C PHE A 293 -7.41 -7.03 -11.79
N GLU A 294 -6.25 -6.67 -11.21
CA GLU A 294 -4.97 -6.84 -11.91
C GLU A 294 -4.61 -8.33 -12.10
N ALA A 295 -4.83 -9.15 -11.08
CA ALA A 295 -4.59 -10.59 -11.16
C ALA A 295 -5.50 -11.23 -12.21
N LEU A 296 -6.76 -10.81 -12.25
CA LEU A 296 -7.80 -11.32 -13.15
C LEU A 296 -7.89 -10.58 -14.49
N ARG A 297 -6.93 -9.70 -14.81
CA ARG A 297 -7.06 -8.76 -15.95
C ARG A 297 -7.36 -9.47 -17.27
N LYS A 298 -6.72 -10.61 -17.56
CA LYS A 298 -7.03 -11.41 -18.77
C LYS A 298 -8.50 -11.83 -18.81
N LYS A 299 -9.04 -12.32 -17.70
CA LYS A 299 -10.44 -12.77 -17.61
C LYS A 299 -11.40 -11.59 -17.75
N LEU A 300 -11.10 -10.45 -17.11
CA LEU A 300 -11.90 -9.23 -17.22
C LEU A 300 -12.07 -8.78 -18.68
N TYR A 301 -11.01 -8.79 -19.49
CA TYR A 301 -11.10 -8.42 -20.91
C TYR A 301 -11.92 -9.40 -21.75
N VAL A 302 -12.04 -10.67 -21.33
CA VAL A 302 -12.85 -11.68 -22.01
C VAL A 302 -14.32 -11.56 -21.61
N GLU A 303 -14.59 -11.47 -20.31
CA GLU A 303 -15.93 -11.48 -19.72
C GLU A 303 -16.62 -10.11 -19.81
N ASN A 304 -15.86 -9.02 -19.82
CA ASN A 304 -16.38 -7.64 -19.82
C ASN A 304 -15.68 -6.81 -20.89
N LYS A 305 -15.85 -7.19 -22.16
CA LYS A 305 -15.20 -6.52 -23.29
C LYS A 305 -15.40 -5.00 -23.24
N PRO A 306 -14.32 -4.20 -23.29
CA PRO A 306 -14.43 -2.75 -23.34
C PRO A 306 -15.19 -2.27 -24.58
N GLN A 307 -15.83 -1.11 -24.47
CA GLN A 307 -16.49 -0.47 -25.60
C GLN A 307 -15.49 0.01 -26.67
N ARG A 308 -15.98 0.22 -27.88
CA ARG A 308 -15.20 0.65 -29.04
C ARG A 308 -14.39 1.94 -28.79
N GLU A 309 -14.93 2.88 -28.03
CA GLU A 309 -14.20 4.12 -27.69
C GLU A 309 -13.01 3.85 -26.77
N PHE A 310 -13.15 2.92 -25.82
CA PHE A 310 -12.03 2.49 -25.00
C PHE A 310 -10.99 1.75 -25.85
N GLU A 311 -11.40 0.91 -26.79
CA GLU A 311 -10.47 0.25 -27.72
C GLU A 311 -9.66 1.25 -28.56
N LYS A 312 -10.28 2.34 -29.02
CA LYS A 312 -9.56 3.44 -29.69
C LYS A 312 -8.56 4.10 -28.74
N TRP A 313 -8.96 4.35 -27.49
CA TRP A 313 -8.08 4.91 -26.47
C TRP A 313 -6.88 4.00 -26.17
N MET A 314 -7.08 2.67 -26.11
CA MET A 314 -6.01 1.69 -25.87
C MET A 314 -4.89 1.74 -26.91
N ARG A 315 -5.18 2.16 -28.15
CA ARG A 315 -4.19 2.25 -29.25
C ARG A 315 -3.27 3.48 -29.14
N LYS A 316 -3.58 4.43 -28.27
CA LYS A 316 -2.74 5.61 -28.03
C LYS A 316 -1.43 5.20 -27.33
N SER A 317 -0.37 6.00 -27.51
CA SER A 317 0.86 5.83 -26.75
C SER A 317 0.62 6.05 -25.25
N ASP A 318 1.44 5.44 -24.39
CA ASP A 318 1.34 5.63 -22.95
C ASP A 318 1.55 7.10 -22.55
N ASP A 319 2.42 7.82 -23.26
CA ASP A 319 2.59 9.27 -23.07
C ASP A 319 1.30 10.04 -23.34
N THR A 320 0.57 9.67 -24.40
CA THR A 320 -0.73 10.28 -24.68
C THR A 320 -1.74 9.93 -23.58
N LYS A 321 -1.81 8.66 -23.19
CA LYS A 321 -2.78 8.18 -22.17
C LYS A 321 -2.60 8.87 -20.81
N ARG A 322 -1.39 9.32 -20.46
CA ARG A 322 -1.13 10.08 -19.23
C ARG A 322 -1.86 11.43 -19.17
N PHE A 323 -2.13 12.06 -20.32
CA PHE A 323 -2.77 13.38 -20.40
C PHE A 323 -4.22 13.34 -20.91
N PHE A 324 -4.74 12.16 -21.25
CA PHE A 324 -6.11 11.99 -21.74
C PHE A 324 -6.80 10.83 -21.02
N LYS A 325 -7.83 11.15 -20.22
CA LYS A 325 -8.61 10.16 -19.47
C LYS A 325 -9.20 9.08 -20.40
N PRO A 326 -9.22 7.81 -19.96
CA PRO A 326 -9.93 6.75 -20.66
C PRO A 326 -11.45 6.99 -20.61
N PRO A 327 -12.20 6.63 -21.67
CA PRO A 327 -13.65 6.61 -21.63
C PRO A 327 -14.11 5.40 -20.80
N VAL A 328 -14.42 5.65 -19.53
CA VAL A 328 -14.81 4.61 -18.54
C VAL A 328 -16.31 4.61 -18.25
N ASP A 329 -16.98 5.72 -18.56
CA ASP A 329 -18.42 5.89 -18.43
C ASP A 329 -19.03 5.68 -19.81
N GLY A 330 -19.52 4.47 -20.02
CA GLY A 330 -20.14 4.00 -21.24
C GLY A 330 -20.78 2.65 -21.01
#